data_AF-A0A7C1S879-F1
#
_entry.id   AF-A0A7C1S879-F1
#
_cell.length_a   1.000
_cell.length_b   1.000
_cell.length_c   1.000
_cell.angle_alpha   90.00
_cell.angle_beta   90.00
_cell.angle_gamma   90.00
#
_symmetry.space_group_name_H-M   'P 1'
#
loop_
_entity.id
_entity.type
_entity.pdbx_description
1 polymer ?
#
loop_
_entity_poly.entity_id
_entity_poly.type
_entity_poly.pdbx_seq_one_letter_code
_entity_poly.pdbx_strand_id
1 'polypeptide(L)'
;MKTITTSLLFLFVSIATFAQTKVGTVDSDYILASMPELTEVQTNIETYGGELDSQFKEMVTNYQGKVNEFQSLTDTISDADRKAKQDVIVGIEQDIQKFRQNSQ
;
A
#
# COMPACT_ATOMS: atom_id res chain seq x y z
N MET A 1 -55.52 46.75 16.51
CA MET A 1 -54.99 45.36 16.43
C MET A 1 -54.14 45.08 15.18
N LYS A 2 -53.69 46.09 14.41
CA LYS A 2 -52.80 45.87 13.24
C LYS A 2 -51.32 46.12 13.57
N THR A 3 -51.03 47.04 14.48
CA THR A 3 -49.67 47.43 14.88
C THR A 3 -48.96 46.38 15.74
N ILE A 4 -49.71 45.67 16.60
CA ILE A 4 -49.18 44.59 17.45
C ILE A 4 -48.73 43.39 16.58
N THR A 5 -49.52 43.05 15.54
CA THR A 5 -49.21 41.94 14.63
C THR A 5 -47.95 42.20 13.80
N THR A 6 -47.74 43.43 13.34
CA THR A 6 -46.51 43.82 12.62
C THR A 6 -45.28 43.76 13.53
N SER A 7 -45.42 44.15 14.80
CA SER A 7 -44.32 44.10 15.77
C SER A 7 -43.96 42.66 16.16
N LEU A 8 -44.95 41.77 16.26
CA LEU A 8 -44.75 40.34 16.49
C LEU A 8 -44.07 39.63 15.32
N LEU A 9 -44.41 40.04 14.08
CA LEU A 9 -43.77 39.52 12.86
C LEU A 9 -42.29 39.93 12.78
N PHE A 10 -41.96 41.16 13.19
CA PHE A 10 -40.58 41.64 13.25
C PHE A 10 -39.72 40.90 14.27
N LEU A 11 -40.33 40.50 15.41
CA LEU A 11 -39.68 39.69 16.44
C LEU A 11 -39.37 38.27 15.95
N PHE A 12 -40.26 37.68 15.15
CA PHE A 12 -40.05 36.34 14.56
C PHE A 12 -38.93 36.33 13.52
N VAL A 13 -38.84 37.38 12.68
CA VAL A 13 -37.79 37.52 11.68
C VAL A 13 -36.39 37.65 12.32
N SER A 14 -36.30 38.35 13.44
CA SER A 14 -35.02 38.53 14.15
C SER A 14 -34.51 37.23 14.78
N ILE A 15 -35.39 36.36 15.28
CA ILE A 15 -34.99 35.03 15.81
C ILE A 15 -34.52 34.10 14.68
N ALA A 16 -35.15 34.15 13.50
CA ALA A 16 -34.74 33.35 12.34
C ALA A 16 -33.34 33.73 11.82
N THR A 17 -32.93 35.00 11.93
CA THR A 17 -31.58 35.44 11.52
C THR A 17 -30.45 34.97 12.45
N PHE A 18 -30.74 34.66 13.73
CA PHE A 18 -29.76 34.06 14.64
C PHE A 18 -29.56 32.54 14.42
N ALA A 19 -30.42 31.89 13.61
CA ALA A 19 -30.36 30.46 13.31
C ALA A 19 -29.52 30.09 12.08
N GLN A 20 -28.94 31.07 11.37
CA GLN A 20 -27.88 30.81 10.41
C GLN A 20 -26.57 30.54 11.18
N THR A 21 -26.54 29.36 11.82
CA THR A 21 -25.36 28.84 12.47
C THR A 21 -24.23 28.80 11.44
N LYS A 22 -23.11 29.47 11.75
CA LYS A 22 -21.81 29.28 11.08
C LYS A 22 -21.28 27.85 11.34
N VAL A 23 -22.08 26.83 11.09
CA VAL A 23 -21.57 25.48 10.82
C VAL A 23 -21.34 25.40 9.33
N GLY A 24 -20.09 25.59 8.93
CA GLY A 24 -19.63 24.93 7.72
C GLY A 24 -19.73 23.44 8.00
N THR A 25 -20.67 22.75 7.37
CA THR A 25 -20.61 21.29 7.24
C THR A 25 -19.34 20.99 6.46
N VAL A 26 -18.26 20.75 7.19
CA VAL A 26 -17.04 20.18 6.63
C VAL A 26 -17.36 18.71 6.44
N ASP A 27 -17.62 18.34 5.20
CA ASP A 27 -17.67 16.95 4.80
C ASP A 27 -16.23 16.43 4.79
N SER A 28 -15.81 15.87 5.93
CA SER A 28 -14.46 15.32 6.09
C SER A 28 -14.18 14.24 5.04
N ASP A 29 -15.19 13.54 4.54
CA ASP A 29 -15.04 12.52 3.50
C ASP A 29 -14.70 13.18 2.15
N TYR A 30 -15.29 14.34 1.84
CA TYR A 30 -14.94 15.11 0.63
C TYR A 30 -13.52 15.69 0.69
N ILE A 31 -13.08 16.15 1.87
CA ILE A 31 -11.72 16.67 2.05
C ILE A 31 -10.70 15.52 1.95
N LEU A 32 -10.95 14.39 2.62
CA LEU A 32 -10.10 13.20 2.52
C LEU A 32 -10.03 12.66 1.09
N ALA A 33 -11.16 12.57 0.38
CA ALA A 33 -11.19 12.12 -1.01
C ALA A 33 -10.47 13.07 -1.99
N SER A 34 -10.36 14.35 -1.62
CA SER A 34 -9.63 15.36 -2.40
C SER A 34 -8.15 15.49 -1.99
N MET A 35 -7.67 14.73 -1.00
CA MET A 35 -6.26 14.75 -0.60
C MET A 35 -5.42 13.92 -1.58
N PRO A 36 -4.55 14.55 -2.39
CA PRO A 36 -3.69 13.84 -3.34
C PRO A 36 -2.69 12.90 -2.65
N GLU A 37 -2.42 13.12 -1.36
CA GLU A 37 -1.58 12.24 -0.52
C GLU A 37 -2.13 10.82 -0.41
N LEU A 38 -3.47 10.62 -0.46
CA LEU A 38 -4.03 9.27 -0.46
C LEU A 38 -3.75 8.53 -1.77
N THR A 39 -3.81 9.23 -2.90
CA THR A 39 -3.43 8.67 -4.21
C THR A 39 -1.96 8.33 -4.27
N GLU A 40 -1.10 9.16 -3.68
CA GLU A 40 0.34 8.91 -3.59
C GLU A 40 0.65 7.69 -2.71
N VAL A 41 0.01 7.57 -1.54
CA VAL A 41 0.15 6.40 -0.67
C VAL A 41 -0.37 5.13 -1.35
N GLN A 42 -1.49 5.20 -2.07
CA GLN A 42 -2.02 4.07 -2.83
C GLN A 42 -1.02 3.62 -3.90
N THR A 43 -0.45 4.57 -4.65
CA THR A 43 0.57 4.29 -5.68
C THR A 43 1.84 3.70 -5.06
N ASN A 44 2.27 4.21 -3.90
CA ASN A 44 3.43 3.71 -3.17
C ASN A 44 3.19 2.28 -2.65
N ILE A 45 1.99 1.96 -2.16
CA ILE A 45 1.63 0.60 -1.74
C ILE A 45 1.60 -0.35 -2.94
N GLU A 46 1.03 0.06 -4.07
CA GLU A 46 1.03 -0.74 -5.30
C GLU A 46 2.45 -0.97 -5.84
N THR A 47 3.28 0.07 -5.84
CA THR A 47 4.69 -0.01 -6.26
C THR A 47 5.48 -0.94 -5.34
N TYR A 48 5.30 -0.80 -4.03
CA TYR A 48 5.98 -1.65 -3.04
C TYR A 48 5.54 -3.11 -3.14
N GLY A 49 4.25 -3.37 -3.35
CA GLY A 49 3.75 -4.72 -3.62
C GLY A 49 4.32 -5.32 -4.92
N GLY A 50 4.38 -4.53 -5.99
CA GLY A 50 4.98 -4.94 -7.26
C GLY A 50 6.49 -5.21 -7.16
N GLU A 51 7.22 -4.38 -6.40
CA GLU A 51 8.65 -4.54 -6.12
C GLU A 51 8.91 -5.85 -5.35
N LEU A 52 8.09 -6.14 -4.33
CA LEU A 52 8.15 -7.40 -3.58
C LEU A 52 7.89 -8.61 -4.47
N ASP A 53 6.85 -8.57 -5.30
CA ASP A 53 6.53 -9.64 -6.25
C ASP A 53 7.66 -9.85 -7.27
N SER A 54 8.26 -8.77 -7.76
CA SER A 54 9.38 -8.81 -8.69
C SER A 54 10.62 -9.44 -8.04
N GLN A 55 10.98 -8.99 -6.84
CA GLN A 55 12.12 -9.53 -6.09
C GLN A 55 11.91 -11.03 -5.77
N PHE A 56 10.69 -11.42 -5.39
CA PHE A 56 10.36 -12.82 -5.15
C PHE A 56 10.52 -13.67 -6.42
N LYS A 57 9.96 -13.21 -7.54
CA LYS A 57 10.10 -13.90 -8.84
C LYS A 57 11.55 -14.03 -9.27
N GLU A 58 12.34 -12.97 -9.10
CA GLU A 58 13.76 -12.99 -9.43
C GLU A 58 14.50 -14.05 -8.60
N MET A 59 14.21 -14.12 -7.30
CA MET A 59 14.84 -15.08 -6.40
C MET A 59 14.48 -16.53 -6.76
N VAL A 60 13.21 -16.80 -7.07
CA VAL A 60 12.74 -18.10 -7.56
C VAL A 60 13.37 -18.45 -8.91
N THR A 61 13.49 -17.49 -9.82
CA THR A 61 14.12 -17.69 -11.14
C THR A 61 15.61 -17.97 -10.99
N ASN A 62 16.29 -17.27 -10.08
CA ASN A 62 17.70 -17.50 -9.76
C ASN A 62 17.92 -18.90 -9.23
N TYR A 63 17.09 -19.35 -8.28
CA TYR A 63 17.10 -20.71 -7.75
C TYR A 63 16.96 -21.75 -8.88
N GLN A 64 15.90 -21.64 -9.70
CA GLN A 64 15.66 -22.57 -10.79
C GLN A 64 16.81 -22.58 -11.80
N GLY A 65 17.36 -21.40 -12.12
CA GLY A 65 18.51 -21.24 -12.99
C GLY A 65 19.75 -21.97 -12.44
N LYS A 66 20.04 -21.81 -11.14
CA LYS A 66 21.19 -22.48 -10.50
C LYS A 66 21.00 -23.99 -10.37
N VAL A 67 19.78 -24.46 -10.13
CA VAL A 67 19.48 -25.90 -10.13
C VAL A 67 19.68 -26.49 -11.53
N ASN A 68 19.17 -25.82 -12.56
CA ASN A 68 19.36 -26.26 -13.96
C ASN A 68 20.83 -26.25 -14.37
N GLU A 69 21.58 -25.20 -13.98
CA GLU A 69 23.00 -25.07 -14.24
C GLU A 69 23.81 -26.12 -13.47
N PHE A 70 23.40 -26.44 -12.23
CA PHE A 70 23.99 -27.54 -11.47
C PHE A 70 23.75 -28.88 -12.18
N GLN A 71 22.54 -29.12 -12.67
CA GLN A 71 22.16 -30.36 -13.35
C GLN A 71 22.85 -30.54 -14.71
N SER A 72 23.09 -29.45 -15.44
CA SER A 72 23.85 -29.50 -16.70
C SER A 72 25.36 -29.65 -16.49
N LEU A 73 25.86 -29.19 -15.35
CA LEU A 73 27.29 -29.22 -15.02
C LEU A 73 27.70 -30.44 -14.19
N THR A 74 26.76 -31.20 -13.60
CA THR A 74 27.03 -32.35 -12.72
C THR A 74 27.98 -33.39 -13.31
N ASP A 75 28.00 -33.53 -14.64
CA ASP A 75 28.85 -34.49 -15.35
C ASP A 75 30.25 -33.94 -15.67
N THR A 76 30.47 -32.62 -15.52
CA THR A 76 31.71 -31.93 -15.95
C THR A 76 32.46 -31.23 -14.81
N ILE A 77 31.86 -31.06 -13.63
CA ILE A 77 32.45 -30.28 -12.51
C ILE A 77 33.20 -31.13 -11.48
N SER A 78 34.17 -30.49 -10.81
CA SER A 78 34.91 -31.11 -9.71
C SER A 78 34.06 -31.25 -8.43
N ASP A 79 34.46 -32.12 -7.52
CA ASP A 79 33.81 -32.30 -6.21
C ASP A 79 33.73 -30.99 -5.40
N ALA A 80 34.74 -30.13 -5.51
CA ALA A 80 34.77 -28.84 -4.82
C ALA A 80 33.74 -27.87 -5.39
N ASP A 81 33.62 -27.80 -6.72
CA ASP A 81 32.67 -26.93 -7.41
C ASP A 81 31.22 -27.40 -7.21
N ARG A 82 31.02 -28.72 -7.16
CA ARG A 82 29.74 -29.33 -6.84
C ARG A 82 29.27 -28.90 -5.45
N LYS A 83 30.15 -28.99 -4.44
CA LYS A 83 29.82 -28.56 -3.08
C LYS A 83 29.54 -27.06 -3.00
N ALA A 84 30.35 -26.23 -3.65
CA ALA A 84 30.14 -24.78 -3.69
C ALA A 84 28.79 -24.41 -4.34
N LYS A 85 28.40 -25.05 -5.45
CA LYS A 85 27.10 -24.81 -6.07
C LYS A 85 25.93 -25.28 -5.18
N GLN A 86 26.11 -26.39 -4.47
CA GLN A 86 25.13 -26.88 -3.50
C GLN A 86 24.92 -25.89 -2.35
N ASP A 87 26.01 -25.35 -1.80
CA ASP A 87 25.96 -24.33 -0.74
C ASP A 87 25.25 -23.05 -1.23
N VAL A 88 25.48 -22.64 -2.48
CA VAL A 88 24.78 -21.49 -3.09
C VAL A 88 23.28 -21.74 -3.23
N ILE A 89 22.87 -22.94 -3.67
CA ILE A 89 21.45 -23.31 -3.78
C ILE A 89 20.78 -23.28 -2.40
N VAL A 90 21.43 -23.83 -1.36
CA VAL A 90 20.95 -23.79 0.03
C VAL A 90 20.87 -22.35 0.55
N GLY A 91 21.83 -21.50 0.20
CA GLY A 91 21.79 -20.07 0.54
C GLY A 91 20.57 -19.35 -0.04
N ILE A 92 20.29 -19.59 -1.33
CA ILE A 92 19.10 -19.01 -1.99
C ILE A 92 17.81 -19.54 -1.38
N GLU A 93 17.75 -20.83 -1.04
CA GLU A 93 16.60 -21.42 -0.34
C GLU A 93 16.34 -20.72 1.01
N GLN A 94 17.40 -20.47 1.79
CA GLN A 94 17.30 -19.71 3.05
C GLN A 94 16.84 -18.28 2.82
N ASP A 95 17.32 -17.63 1.77
CA ASP A 95 16.93 -16.26 1.48
C ASP A 95 15.47 -16.17 1.00
N ILE A 96 14.98 -17.14 0.23
CA ILE A 96 13.55 -17.29 -0.11
C ILE A 96 12.72 -17.48 1.16
N GLN A 97 13.18 -18.34 2.09
CA GLN A 97 12.49 -18.53 3.36
C GLN A 97 12.43 -17.25 4.20
N LYS A 98 13.54 -16.53 4.31
CA LYS A 98 13.58 -15.22 5.00
C LYS A 98 12.70 -14.20 4.30
N PHE A 99 12.71 -14.15 2.96
CA PHE A 99 11.84 -13.27 2.20
C PHE A 99 10.37 -13.55 2.50
N ARG A 100 9.95 -14.82 2.48
CA ARG A 100 8.59 -15.23 2.86
C ARG A 100 8.23 -14.90 4.32
N GLN A 101 9.22 -14.86 5.20
CA GLN A 101 9.02 -14.53 6.61
C GLN A 101 8.96 -13.02 6.86
N ASN A 102 9.71 -12.24 6.08
CA ASN A 102 9.69 -10.77 6.12
C ASN A 102 8.50 -10.17 5.36
N SER A 103 7.92 -10.88 4.39
CA SER A 103 6.70 -10.48 3.68
C SER A 103 5.39 -10.82 4.42
N GLN A 104 5.47 -11.45 5.61
CA GLN A 104 4.33 -11.63 6.53
C GLN A 104 4.30 -10.51 7.57
#